data_AF-A0A9W4P432-F1
#
_entry.id   AF-A0A9W4P432-F1
#
_cell.length_a   1.000
_cell.length_b   1.000
_cell.length_c   1.000
_cell.angle_alpha   90.00
_cell.angle_beta   90.00
_cell.angle_gamma   90.00
#
_symmetry.space_group_name_H-M   'P 1'
#
loop_
_entity.id
_entity.type
_entity.pdbx_description
1 polymer ?
#
loop_
_entity_poly.entity_id
_entity_poly.type
_entity_poly.pdbx_seq_one_letter_code
_entity_poly.pdbx_strand_id
1 'polypeptide(L)'
;MGVRQGPIPSVVRWQDWRRRTMRQLCHCAWLHNRMCMVVSWFFTKDLMRDWRHGERYFMENLIDGDFASNHGGWGFGSSTGVDPQPYSRIFNPLRQSERFDPEGKYIRY
;
A
#
# COMPACT_ATOMS: atom_id res chain seq x y z
N MET A 1 10.16 28.04 -9.24
CA MET A 1 10.61 26.81 -9.95
C MET A 1 9.42 25.88 -10.07
N GLY A 2 8.76 25.84 -11.23
CA GLY A 2 7.59 24.99 -11.45
C GLY A 2 8.02 23.57 -11.78
N VAL A 3 7.71 22.63 -10.89
CA VAL A 3 8.00 21.21 -11.14
C VAL A 3 7.03 20.73 -12.22
N ARG A 4 7.55 20.34 -13.40
CA ARG A 4 6.74 19.88 -14.52
C ARG A 4 5.97 18.61 -14.11
N GLN A 5 4.66 18.73 -13.98
CA GLN A 5 3.73 17.61 -13.85
C GLN A 5 3.70 16.86 -15.19
N GLY A 6 4.60 15.91 -15.39
CA GLY A 6 4.57 15.03 -16.56
C GLY A 6 3.53 13.93 -16.40
N PRO A 7 3.10 13.25 -17.49
CA PRO A 7 2.21 12.10 -17.42
C PRO A 7 2.82 10.94 -16.63
N ILE A 8 1.99 10.06 -16.05
CA ILE A 8 2.42 8.87 -15.28
C ILE A 8 3.50 8.10 -16.08
N PRO A 9 4.60 7.66 -15.45
CA PRO A 9 5.60 6.84 -16.13
C PRO A 9 4.96 5.63 -16.81
N SER A 10 5.40 5.29 -18.02
CA SER A 10 4.89 4.13 -18.76
C SER A 10 5.13 2.79 -18.03
N VAL A 11 5.98 2.80 -17.01
CA VAL A 11 6.24 1.66 -16.12
C VAL A 11 6.09 2.13 -14.68
N VAL A 12 5.04 1.64 -14.00
CA VAL A 12 4.87 1.78 -12.55
C VAL A 12 4.98 0.40 -11.91
N ARG A 13 5.83 0.27 -10.88
CA ARG A 13 6.04 -0.99 -10.16
C ARG A 13 5.49 -0.89 -8.74
N TRP A 14 5.11 -2.03 -8.17
CA TRP A 14 4.75 -2.12 -6.74
C TRP A 14 5.87 -1.65 -5.81
N GLN A 15 7.12 -1.79 -6.24
CA GLN A 15 8.30 -1.34 -5.51
C GLN A 15 8.29 0.19 -5.29
N ASP A 16 7.77 0.95 -6.25
CA ASP A 16 7.73 2.41 -6.17
C ASP A 16 6.70 2.85 -5.12
N TRP A 17 5.50 2.27 -5.19
CA TRP A 17 4.44 2.45 -4.20
C TRP A 17 4.89 2.04 -2.80
N ARG A 18 5.49 0.85 -2.64
CA ARG A 18 6.01 0.38 -1.36
C ARG A 18 7.01 1.37 -0.80
N ARG A 19 8.01 1.76 -1.58
CA ARG A 19 9.07 2.66 -1.12
C ARG A 19 8.49 3.97 -0.63
N ARG A 20 7.53 4.54 -1.38
CA ARG A 20 6.90 5.80 -1.00
C ARG A 20 6.07 5.68 0.26
N THR A 21 5.21 4.67 0.33
CA THR A 21 4.36 4.44 1.50
C THR A 21 5.19 4.22 2.76
N MET A 22 6.25 3.42 2.69
CA MET A 22 7.11 3.21 3.87
C MET A 22 7.82 4.51 4.29
N ARG A 23 8.22 5.38 3.35
CA ARG A 23 8.78 6.70 3.67
C ARG A 23 7.76 7.61 4.34
N GLN A 24 6.53 7.65 3.83
CA GLN A 24 5.47 8.44 4.45
C GLN A 24 5.18 7.94 5.87
N LEU A 25 5.08 6.63 6.07
CA LEU A 25 4.86 6.04 7.39
C LEU A 25 5.94 6.47 8.39
N CYS A 26 7.22 6.38 8.00
CA CYS A 26 8.32 6.81 8.88
C CYS A 26 8.32 8.31 9.18
N HIS A 27 7.81 9.15 8.27
CA HIS A 27 7.85 10.60 8.43
C HIS A 27 6.63 11.17 9.16
N CYS A 28 5.44 10.67 8.81
CA CYS A 28 4.16 11.21 9.27
C CYS A 28 3.46 10.33 10.29
N ALA A 29 3.92 9.08 10.51
CA ALA A 29 3.23 8.06 11.29
C ALA A 29 1.77 7.83 10.85
N TRP A 30 1.43 8.19 9.60
CA TRP A 30 0.06 8.13 9.09
C TRP A 30 0.05 7.68 7.65
N LEU A 31 -0.87 6.77 7.32
CA LEU A 31 -1.09 6.27 5.97
C LEU A 31 -2.57 6.29 5.62
N HIS A 32 -2.88 6.70 4.39
CA HIS A 32 -4.21 6.48 3.86
C HIS A 32 -4.49 4.97 3.73
N ASN A 33 -5.72 4.52 4.03
CA ASN A 33 -6.10 3.11 4.03
C ASN A 33 -5.74 2.37 2.71
N ARG A 34 -5.82 3.07 1.57
CA ARG A 34 -5.39 2.50 0.27
C ARG A 34 -3.91 2.11 0.28
N MET A 35 -3.06 2.91 0.89
CA MET A 35 -1.63 2.67 0.98
C MET A 35 -1.32 1.49 1.90
N CYS A 36 -2.10 1.33 2.97
CA CYS A 36 -2.05 0.14 3.82
C CYS A 36 -2.35 -1.13 3.02
N MET A 37 -3.40 -1.09 2.19
CA MET A 37 -3.75 -2.21 1.32
C MET A 37 -2.64 -2.53 0.31
N VAL A 38 -1.98 -1.51 -0.27
CA VAL A 38 -0.87 -1.71 -1.22
C VAL A 38 0.34 -2.36 -0.55
N VAL A 39 0.72 -1.88 0.65
CA VAL A 39 1.83 -2.48 1.41
C VAL A 39 1.50 -3.89 1.84
N SER A 40 0.29 -4.12 2.35
CA SER A 40 -0.18 -5.45 2.74
C SER A 40 -0.08 -6.44 1.59
N TRP A 41 -0.61 -6.08 0.42
CA TRP A 41 -0.57 -6.91 -0.78
C TRP A 41 0.85 -7.24 -1.23
N PHE A 42 1.70 -6.22 -1.32
CA PHE A 42 3.10 -6.42 -1.70
C PHE A 42 3.82 -7.35 -0.72
N PHE A 43 3.54 -7.21 0.57
CA PHE A 43 4.18 -8.01 1.60
C PHE A 43 3.73 -9.49 1.57
N THR A 44 2.45 -9.74 1.30
CA THR A 44 1.87 -11.09 1.37
C THR A 44 1.94 -11.83 0.05
N LYS A 45 1.73 -11.15 -1.09
CA LYS A 45 1.63 -11.77 -2.42
C LYS A 45 2.91 -11.65 -3.23
N ASP A 46 3.58 -10.50 -3.21
CA ASP A 46 4.84 -10.32 -3.94
C ASP A 46 6.04 -10.87 -3.14
N LEU A 47 6.10 -10.62 -1.83
CA LEU A 47 7.20 -11.09 -0.98
C LEU A 47 6.92 -12.42 -0.25
N MET A 48 5.68 -12.92 -0.29
CA MET A 48 5.26 -14.17 0.37
C MET A 48 5.64 -14.23 1.86
N ARG A 49 5.43 -13.12 2.59
CA ARG A 49 5.71 -13.04 4.03
C ARG A 49 4.44 -13.17 4.86
N ASP A 50 4.58 -13.68 6.09
CA ASP A 50 3.46 -13.78 7.03
C ASP A 50 2.98 -12.38 7.44
N TRP A 51 1.73 -12.08 7.06
CA TRP A 51 1.05 -10.82 7.25
C TRP A 51 1.03 -10.32 8.71
N ARG A 52 1.10 -11.21 9.70
CA ARG A 52 1.11 -10.85 11.13
C ARG A 52 2.29 -9.95 11.51
N HIS A 53 3.41 -10.09 10.80
CA HIS A 53 4.56 -9.19 11.00
C HIS A 53 4.26 -7.77 10.52
N GLY A 54 3.55 -7.66 9.40
CA GLY A 54 3.14 -6.36 8.84
C GLY A 54 2.07 -5.69 9.70
N GLU A 55 1.08 -6.47 10.15
CA GLU A 55 0.05 -6.02 11.10
C GLU A 55 0.68 -5.42 12.36
N ARG A 56 1.60 -6.16 12.99
CA ARG A 56 2.31 -5.69 14.19
C ARG A 56 3.10 -4.41 13.94
N TYR A 57 3.84 -4.36 12.83
CA TYR A 57 4.60 -3.17 12.46
C TYR A 57 3.69 -1.94 12.29
N PHE A 58 2.50 -2.13 11.72
CA PHE A 58 1.54 -1.04 11.54
C PHE A 58 0.94 -0.59 12.88
N MET A 59 0.62 -1.51 13.79
CA MET A 59 0.16 -1.14 15.14
C MET A 59 1.19 -0.33 15.92
N GLU A 60 2.48 -0.61 15.72
CA GLU A 60 3.57 0.06 16.44
C GLU A 60 3.94 1.44 15.86
N ASN A 61 3.63 1.69 14.58
CA ASN A 61 4.13 2.87 13.84
C ASN A 61 3.03 3.81 13.32
N LEU A 62 1.77 3.37 13.25
CA LEU A 62 0.65 4.23 12.89
C LEU A 62 0.11 4.96 14.12
N ILE A 63 -0.01 6.28 14.03
CA ILE A 63 -0.58 7.13 15.07
C ILE A 63 -2.08 6.85 15.27
N ASP A 64 -2.77 6.43 14.21
CA ASP A 64 -4.18 6.06 14.18
C ASP A 64 -4.38 4.53 14.14
N GLY A 65 -3.44 3.77 14.69
CA GLY A 65 -3.48 2.31 14.75
C GLY A 65 -4.69 1.78 15.53
N ASP A 66 -5.75 1.41 14.82
CA ASP A 66 -6.91 0.68 15.36
C ASP A 66 -6.81 -0.82 15.06
N PHE A 67 -7.07 -1.65 16.07
CA PHE A 67 -6.96 -3.11 15.95
C PHE A 67 -7.92 -3.67 14.90
N ALA A 68 -9.19 -3.27 14.90
CA ALA A 68 -10.19 -3.81 13.99
C ALA A 68 -9.87 -3.46 12.53
N SER A 69 -9.54 -2.18 12.29
CA SER A 69 -9.21 -1.66 10.96
C SER A 69 -7.91 -2.26 10.42
N ASN A 70 -6.90 -2.41 11.27
CA ASN A 70 -5.61 -2.98 10.87
C ASN A 70 -5.76 -4.48 10.58
N HIS A 71 -6.35 -5.25 11.48
CA HIS A 71 -6.54 -6.70 11.30
C HIS A 71 -7.36 -7.01 10.05
N GLY A 72 -8.48 -6.31 9.84
CA GLY A 72 -9.31 -6.47 8.65
C GLY A 72 -8.58 -6.12 7.35
N GLY A 73 -7.80 -5.03 7.35
CA GLY A 73 -7.01 -4.61 6.19
C GLY A 73 -5.92 -5.62 5.81
N TRP A 74 -5.21 -6.17 6.80
CA TRP A 74 -4.18 -7.18 6.57
C TRP A 74 -4.77 -8.55 6.18
N GLY A 75 -5.92 -8.91 6.74
CA GLY A 75 -6.69 -10.08 6.31
C GLY A 75 -7.08 -9.98 4.84
N PHE A 76 -7.71 -8.87 4.46
CA PHE A 76 -8.12 -8.61 3.08
C PHE A 76 -6.94 -8.72 2.08
N GLY A 77 -5.79 -8.12 2.41
CA GLY A 77 -4.59 -8.13 1.56
C GLY A 77 -3.84 -9.47 1.52
N SER A 78 -3.91 -10.26 2.60
CA SER A 78 -3.31 -11.59 2.70
C SER A 78 -4.18 -12.70 2.13
N SER A 79 -5.40 -12.40 1.69
CA SER A 79 -6.39 -13.40 1.31
C SER A 79 -6.77 -14.33 2.47
N THR A 80 -6.75 -13.83 3.71
CA THR A 80 -7.14 -14.58 4.92
C THR A 80 -8.07 -13.75 5.83
N GLY A 81 -8.76 -14.36 6.79
CA GLY A 81 -9.63 -13.64 7.73
C GLY A 81 -11.05 -13.35 7.21
N VAL A 82 -11.61 -12.19 7.57
CA VAL A 82 -12.99 -11.80 7.26
C VAL A 82 -13.05 -11.05 5.93
N ASP A 83 -13.89 -11.51 4.99
CA ASP A 83 -13.99 -11.03 3.61
C ASP A 83 -12.66 -11.03 2.82
N PRO A 84 -11.97 -12.20 2.72
CA PRO A 84 -10.70 -12.28 2.04
C PRO A 84 -10.88 -12.12 0.54
N GLN A 85 -10.01 -11.32 -0.09
CA GLN A 85 -9.93 -11.34 -1.55
C GLN A 85 -9.39 -12.66 -2.06
N PRO A 86 -9.89 -13.21 -3.19
CA PRO A 86 -9.33 -14.41 -3.78
C PRO A 86 -7.82 -14.26 -3.97
N TYR A 87 -7.05 -15.31 -3.66
CA TYR A 87 -5.60 -15.29 -3.81
C TYR A 87 -5.18 -14.94 -5.25
N SER A 88 -5.93 -15.47 -6.23
CA SER A 88 -5.76 -15.21 -7.67
C SER A 88 -6.00 -13.77 -8.09
N ARG A 89 -6.65 -12.94 -7.26
CA ARG A 89 -6.78 -11.51 -7.54
C ARG A 89 -5.38 -10.90 -7.41
N ILE A 90 -4.90 -10.29 -8.49
CA ILE A 90 -3.65 -9.50 -8.55
C ILE A 90 -4.03 -8.08 -8.99
N PHE A 91 -3.64 -7.07 -8.22
CA PHE A 91 -3.86 -5.69 -8.63
C PHE A 91 -2.86 -5.29 -9.72
N ASN A 92 -3.28 -4.49 -10.69
CA ASN A 92 -2.39 -3.94 -11.71
C ASN A 92 -1.88 -2.55 -11.23
N PRO A 93 -0.58 -2.37 -10.95
CA PRO A 93 -0.04 -1.10 -10.44
C PRO A 93 -0.29 0.09 -11.36
N LEU A 94 -0.33 -0.10 -12.68
CA LEU A 94 -0.64 0.97 -13.63
C LEU A 94 -2.08 1.44 -13.45
N ARG A 95 -3.04 0.52 -13.45
CA ARG A 95 -4.47 0.85 -13.23
C ARG A 95 -4.73 1.45 -11.85
N GLN A 96 -3.94 1.07 -10.84
CA GLN A 96 -3.99 1.70 -9.52
C GLN A 96 -3.55 3.16 -9.58
N SER A 97 -2.46 3.42 -10.31
CA SER A 97 -1.95 4.77 -10.49
C SER A 97 -2.92 5.63 -11.29
N GLU A 98 -3.44 5.14 -12.41
CA GLU A 98 -4.45 5.84 -13.20
C GLU A 98 -5.69 6.24 -12.39
N ARG A 99 -6.12 5.37 -11.46
CA ARG A 99 -7.33 5.60 -10.67
C ARG A 99 -7.11 6.44 -9.40
N PHE A 100 -5.98 6.27 -8.72
CA PHE A 100 -5.75 6.83 -7.38
C PHE A 100 -4.58 7.82 -7.31
N ASP A 101 -3.75 7.90 -8.34
CA ASP A 101 -2.67 8.88 -8.48
C ASP A 101 -2.51 9.28 -9.98
N PRO A 102 -3.54 9.85 -10.63
CA PRO A 102 -3.57 10.07 -12.08
C PRO A 102 -2.46 11.01 -12.58
N GLU A 103 -1.93 11.86 -11.71
CA GLU A 103 -0.81 12.76 -12.02
C GLU A 103 0.56 12.15 -11.63
N GLY A 104 0.56 10.98 -10.97
CA GLY A 104 1.77 10.37 -10.44
C GLY A 104 2.44 11.20 -9.33
N LYS A 105 1.69 12.05 -8.63
CA LYS A 105 2.23 12.96 -7.60
C LYS A 105 2.69 12.16 -6.38
N TYR A 106 1.93 11.16 -5.99
CA TYR A 106 2.26 10.34 -4.82
C TYR A 106 3.56 9.56 -5.04
N ILE A 107 3.68 8.88 -6.18
CA ILE A 107 4.85 8.04 -6.46
C ILE A 107 6.12 8.87 -6.69
N ARG A 108 6.00 10.07 -7.28
CA ARG A 108 7.14 10.94 -7.62
C ARG A 108 7.75 11.65 -6.42
N TYR A 109 6.94 12.23 -5.54
CA TYR A 109 7.39 13.13 -4.49
C TYR A 109 7.25 12.46 -3.16
#